data_AF-A0A2E6XDI0-F1
#
_entry.id   AF-A0A2E6XDI0-F1
#
_cell.length_a   1.000
_cell.length_b   1.000
_cell.length_c   1.000
_cell.angle_alpha   90.00
_cell.angle_beta   90.00
_cell.angle_gamma   90.00
#
_symmetry.space_group_name_H-M   'P 1'
#
loop_
_entity.id
_entity.type
_entity.pdbx_description
1 polymer ?
#
loop_
_entity_poly.entity_id
_entity_poly.type
_entity_poly.pdbx_seq_one_letter_code
_entity_poly.pdbx_strand_id
1 'polypeptide(L)'
;MFLLTVALAVPMVTMAPDENASDNPGGPVYDLPDTVDLQLPLRTFSPFFMVEARDGDMLTREPLLELLRNSVRLREQDNAGQLNPPDLPNRPYLYNGFDADRQQPVLGIFTLADAVAEALALHPLLRTGLESAT
;
A
#
# COMPACT_ATOMS: atom_id res chain seq x y z
N MET A 1 -6.12 -56.34 9.54
CA MET A 1 -5.41 -55.18 10.12
C MET A 1 -4.81 -54.29 9.02
N PHE A 2 -3.94 -54.80 8.15
CA PHE A 2 -3.34 -54.01 7.05
C PHE A 2 -4.35 -53.37 6.09
N LEU A 3 -5.36 -54.11 5.64
CA LEU A 3 -6.42 -53.57 4.76
C LEU A 3 -7.23 -52.44 5.42
N LEU A 4 -7.43 -52.51 6.73
CA LEU A 4 -8.12 -51.47 7.48
C LEU A 4 -7.26 -50.21 7.55
N THR A 5 -5.95 -50.37 7.78
CA THR A 5 -4.99 -49.27 7.76
C THR A 5 -4.92 -48.59 6.41
N VAL A 6 -4.89 -49.35 5.31
CA VAL A 6 -4.93 -48.81 3.94
C VAL A 6 -6.23 -48.05 3.69
N ALA A 7 -7.37 -48.61 4.11
CA ALA A 7 -8.67 -47.95 3.95
C ALA A 7 -8.75 -46.63 4.73
N LEU A 8 -8.19 -46.55 5.94
CA LEU A 8 -8.16 -45.31 6.73
C LEU A 8 -7.16 -44.26 6.19
N ALA A 9 -6.17 -44.67 5.39
CA ALA A 9 -5.19 -43.75 4.81
C ALA A 9 -5.72 -43.01 3.56
N VAL A 10 -6.70 -43.56 2.85
CA VAL A 10 -7.31 -42.94 1.65
C VAL A 10 -7.79 -41.50 1.90
N PRO A 11 -8.65 -41.21 2.90
CA PRO A 11 -9.13 -39.84 3.12
C PRO A 11 -8.01 -38.86 3.47
N MET A 12 -6.92 -39.30 4.10
CA MET A 12 -5.78 -38.42 4.37
C MET A 12 -5.05 -37.94 3.10
N VAL A 13 -5.19 -38.66 2.00
CA VAL A 13 -4.55 -38.31 0.71
C VAL A 13 -5.55 -37.67 -0.26
N THR A 14 -6.83 -38.05 -0.18
CA THR A 14 -7.86 -37.60 -1.14
C THR A 14 -8.75 -36.47 -0.62
N MET A 15 -8.71 -36.15 0.67
CA MET A 15 -9.51 -35.08 1.30
C MET A 15 -8.60 -34.11 2.04
N ALA A 16 -7.54 -33.65 1.37
CA ALA A 16 -6.76 -32.51 1.87
C ALA A 16 -7.68 -31.27 1.95
N PRO A 17 -7.64 -30.48 3.04
CA PRO A 17 -8.40 -29.24 3.11
C PRO A 17 -7.93 -28.27 2.02
N ASP A 18 -8.88 -27.71 1.26
CA ASP A 18 -8.61 -26.63 0.29
C ASP A 18 -8.50 -25.25 0.98
N GLU A 19 -8.89 -25.18 2.26
CA GLU A 19 -8.92 -23.97 3.06
C GLU A 19 -8.30 -24.22 4.43
N ASN A 20 -7.73 -23.17 5.02
CA ASN A 20 -7.33 -23.19 6.41
C ASN A 20 -8.57 -23.12 7.30
N ALA A 21 -8.56 -23.84 8.42
CA ALA A 21 -9.58 -23.66 9.44
C ALA A 21 -9.57 -22.19 9.89
N SER A 22 -10.74 -21.55 9.87
CA SER A 22 -10.87 -20.20 10.39
C SER A 22 -10.57 -20.19 11.89
N ASP A 23 -9.73 -19.24 12.31
CA ASP A 23 -9.53 -18.96 13.74
C ASP A 23 -10.76 -18.27 14.35
N ASN A 24 -11.71 -17.82 13.51
CA ASN A 24 -12.97 -17.24 13.96
C ASN A 24 -13.99 -18.36 14.27
N PRO A 25 -14.70 -18.30 15.41
CA PRO A 25 -15.85 -19.14 15.66
C PRO A 25 -16.93 -18.95 14.59
N GLY A 26 -17.82 -19.93 14.41
CA GLY A 26 -18.99 -19.73 13.57
C GLY A 26 -20.02 -18.77 14.20
N GLY A 27 -20.80 -18.11 13.35
CA GLY A 27 -22.00 -17.37 13.75
C GLY A 27 -22.02 -15.93 13.25
N PRO A 28 -23.18 -15.25 13.36
CA PRO A 28 -23.44 -14.00 12.62
C PRO A 28 -22.45 -12.86 12.86
N VAL A 29 -21.80 -12.82 14.03
CA VAL A 29 -20.79 -11.81 14.36
C VAL A 29 -19.49 -12.03 13.59
N TYR A 30 -19.14 -13.29 13.33
CA TYR A 30 -17.92 -13.69 12.64
C TYR A 30 -18.11 -13.80 11.12
N ASP A 31 -19.35 -13.88 10.66
CA ASP A 31 -19.73 -13.83 9.24
C ASP A 31 -19.86 -12.39 8.70
N LEU A 32 -19.90 -11.39 9.60
CA LEU A 32 -20.00 -9.97 9.26
C LEU A 32 -18.80 -9.48 8.42
N PRO A 33 -17.54 -9.77 8.78
CA PRO A 33 -16.37 -9.43 7.96
C PRO A 33 -16.49 -9.95 6.53
N ASP A 34 -16.86 -11.22 6.35
CA ASP A 34 -17.01 -11.82 5.00
C ASP A 34 -18.11 -11.10 4.19
N THR A 35 -19.22 -10.76 4.86
CA THR A 35 -20.31 -10.00 4.23
C THR A 35 -19.86 -8.60 3.84
N VAL A 36 -19.09 -7.93 4.71
CA VAL A 36 -18.51 -6.61 4.44
C VAL A 36 -17.53 -6.70 3.27
N ASP A 37 -16.64 -7.67 3.23
CA ASP A 37 -15.67 -7.82 2.15
C ASP A 37 -16.34 -8.14 0.81
N LEU A 38 -17.42 -8.93 0.83
CA LEU A 38 -18.21 -9.24 -0.37
C LEU A 38 -18.97 -8.00 -0.88
N GLN A 39 -19.59 -7.21 0.01
CA GLN A 39 -20.43 -6.08 -0.37
C GLN A 39 -19.63 -4.77 -0.59
N LEU A 40 -18.50 -4.63 0.10
CA LEU A 40 -17.63 -3.47 0.12
C LEU A 40 -16.16 -3.88 -0.13
N PRO A 41 -15.85 -4.54 -1.26
CA PRO A 41 -14.50 -5.01 -1.51
C PRO A 41 -13.51 -3.84 -1.53
N LEU A 42 -12.36 -4.03 -0.88
CA LEU A 42 -11.26 -3.06 -0.94
C LEU A 42 -10.86 -2.83 -2.40
N ARG A 43 -10.98 -1.57 -2.85
CA ARG A 43 -10.59 -1.17 -4.21
C ARG A 43 -9.17 -0.63 -4.28
N THR A 44 -8.54 -0.50 -3.12
CA THR A 44 -7.21 0.07 -2.95
C THR A 44 -6.36 -0.90 -2.13
N PHE A 45 -5.11 -1.03 -2.53
CA PHE A 45 -4.10 -1.73 -1.77
C PHE A 45 -3.19 -0.68 -1.15
N SER A 46 -3.08 -0.65 0.18
CA SER A 46 -2.28 0.33 0.92
C SER A 46 -1.11 -0.38 1.61
N PRO A 47 0.06 -0.47 0.95
CA PRO A 47 1.26 -0.98 1.59
C PRO A 47 1.81 0.02 2.61
N PHE A 48 2.39 -0.50 3.70
CA PHE A 48 3.14 0.30 4.65
C PHE A 48 4.62 0.36 4.23
N PHE A 49 5.20 1.56 4.24
CA PHE A 49 6.63 1.77 3.97
C PHE A 49 7.29 2.46 5.16
N MET A 50 8.48 1.99 5.52
CA MET A 50 9.40 2.67 6.44
C MET A 50 10.58 3.20 5.62
N VAL A 51 10.90 4.48 5.81
CA VAL A 51 11.99 5.16 5.09
C VAL A 51 13.04 5.59 6.10
N GLU A 52 14.30 5.27 5.82
CA GLU A 52 15.46 5.61 6.64
C GLU A 52 16.47 6.39 5.80
N ALA A 53 17.10 7.40 6.39
CA ALA A 53 18.23 8.07 5.75
C ALA A 53 19.41 7.11 5.66
N ARG A 54 20.14 7.13 4.54
CA ARG A 54 21.37 6.31 4.41
C ARG A 54 22.37 6.65 5.50
N ASP A 55 22.48 7.93 5.81
CA ASP A 55 23.31 8.49 6.86
C ASP A 55 22.56 9.63 7.55
N GLY A 56 22.63 9.70 8.88
CA GLY A 56 22.14 10.83 9.66
C GLY A 56 20.61 10.89 9.84
N ASP A 57 20.06 12.10 9.79
CA ASP A 57 18.66 12.39 10.13
C ASP A 57 17.79 12.52 8.87
N MET A 58 16.75 11.68 8.78
CA MET A 58 15.76 11.65 7.70
C MET A 58 15.01 12.97 7.52
N LEU A 59 14.95 13.82 8.55
CA LEU A 59 14.25 15.10 8.51
C LEU A 59 15.13 16.26 8.01
N THR A 60 16.35 15.97 7.56
CA THR A 60 17.23 16.97 6.94
C THR A 60 16.94 17.15 5.45
N ARG A 61 17.47 18.22 4.87
CA ARG A 61 17.20 18.59 3.47
C ARG A 61 17.50 17.47 2.48
N GLU A 62 18.67 16.84 2.58
CA GLU A 62 19.14 15.90 1.56
C GLU A 62 18.30 14.62 1.49
N PRO A 63 18.00 13.91 2.60
CA PRO A 63 17.13 12.74 2.57
C PRO A 63 15.69 13.07 2.16
N LEU A 64 15.13 14.18 2.65
CA LEU A 64 13.79 14.62 2.23
C LEU A 64 13.74 14.93 0.73
N LEU A 65 14.81 15.53 0.19
CA LEU A 65 14.88 15.84 -1.23
C LEU A 65 15.02 14.60 -2.11
N GLU A 66 15.79 13.60 -1.67
CA GLU A 66 15.83 12.28 -2.33
C GLU A 66 14.45 11.63 -2.33
N LEU A 67 13.76 11.63 -1.18
CA LEU A 67 12.42 11.06 -1.05
C LEU A 67 11.40 11.79 -1.95
N LEU A 68 11.45 13.13 -2.02
CA LEU A 68 10.58 13.92 -2.88
C LEU A 68 10.78 13.56 -4.36
N ARG A 69 12.04 13.53 -4.81
CA ARG A 69 12.38 13.20 -6.21
C ARG A 69 11.98 11.79 -6.57
N ASN A 70 12.19 10.82 -5.68
CA ASN A 70 11.77 9.44 -5.89
C ASN A 70 10.25 9.32 -5.95
N SER A 71 9.53 10.09 -5.13
CA SER A 71 8.06 10.11 -5.13
C SER A 71 7.48 10.69 -6.42
N VAL A 72 8.10 11.75 -6.95
CA VAL A 72 7.77 12.30 -8.28
C VAL A 72 8.05 11.29 -9.37
N ARG A 73 9.24 10.68 -9.36
CA ARG A 73 9.62 9.65 -10.34
C ARG A 73 8.66 8.47 -10.35
N LEU A 74 8.24 7.99 -9.18
CA LEU A 74 7.29 6.88 -9.08
C LEU A 74 5.96 7.23 -9.79
N ARG A 75 5.43 8.43 -9.54
CA ARG A 75 4.22 8.93 -10.19
C ARG A 75 4.38 9.06 -11.70
N GLU A 76 5.51 9.58 -12.17
CA GLU A 76 5.80 9.70 -13.61
C GLU A 76 5.91 8.33 -14.29
N GLN A 77 6.58 7.36 -13.66
CA GLN A 77 6.73 6.01 -14.19
C GLN A 77 5.41 5.24 -14.23
N ASP A 78 4.57 5.38 -13.21
CA ASP A 78 3.22 4.82 -13.18
C ASP A 78 2.34 5.45 -14.29
N ASN A 79 2.37 6.77 -14.41
CA ASN A 79 1.62 7.49 -15.46
C ASN A 79 2.08 7.11 -16.88
N ALA A 80 3.36 6.80 -17.06
CA ALA A 80 3.92 6.32 -18.32
C ALA A 80 3.66 4.82 -18.57
N GLY A 81 3.01 4.11 -17.63
CA GLY A 81 2.74 2.69 -17.71
C GLY A 81 3.97 1.79 -17.57
N GLN A 82 5.10 2.35 -17.09
CA GLN A 82 6.36 1.63 -16.91
C GLN A 82 6.33 0.67 -15.71
N LEU A 83 5.38 0.85 -14.81
CA LEU A 83 5.20 0.05 -13.60
C LEU A 83 4.03 -0.94 -13.71
N ASN A 84 3.44 -1.06 -14.90
CA ASN A 84 2.23 -1.86 -15.08
C ASN A 84 2.53 -3.35 -15.00
N PRO A 85 1.74 -4.12 -14.23
CA PRO A 85 1.85 -5.58 -14.23
C PRO A 85 1.61 -6.13 -15.64
N PRO A 86 2.34 -7.19 -16.04
CA PRO A 86 2.27 -7.74 -17.40
C PRO A 86 0.86 -8.24 -17.77
N ASP A 87 0.11 -8.71 -16.78
CA ASP A 87 -1.22 -9.33 -16.98
C ASP A 87 -2.39 -8.34 -16.83
N LEU A 88 -2.11 -7.04 -16.66
CA LEU A 88 -3.16 -6.03 -16.49
C LEU A 88 -3.15 -4.97 -17.59
N PRO A 89 -4.29 -4.28 -17.85
CA PRO A 89 -4.35 -3.22 -18.85
C PRO A 89 -3.32 -2.11 -18.62
N ASN A 90 -2.80 -1.53 -19.70
CA ASN A 90 -1.86 -0.43 -19.61
C ASN A 90 -2.56 0.86 -19.15
N ARG A 91 -2.46 1.18 -17.85
CA ARG A 91 -3.01 2.39 -17.20
C ARG A 91 -2.26 2.68 -15.89
N PRO A 92 -2.34 3.89 -15.34
CA PRO A 92 -1.79 4.20 -14.01
C PRO A 92 -2.48 3.37 -12.92
N TYR A 93 -1.72 2.87 -11.95
CA TYR A 93 -2.22 2.05 -10.83
C TYR A 93 -2.12 2.72 -9.47
N LEU A 94 -1.33 3.79 -9.34
CA LEU A 94 -1.31 4.55 -8.11
C LEU A 94 -2.68 5.20 -7.87
N TYR A 95 -3.23 4.99 -6.68
CA TYR A 95 -4.57 5.43 -6.34
C TYR A 95 -4.62 6.96 -6.18
N ASN A 96 -5.51 7.61 -6.93
CA ASN A 96 -5.84 9.02 -6.72
C ASN A 96 -7.05 9.12 -5.80
N GLY A 97 -6.95 9.97 -4.77
CA GLY A 97 -7.98 10.16 -3.78
C GLY A 97 -8.07 11.60 -3.30
N PHE A 98 -8.91 11.83 -2.30
CA PHE A 98 -9.00 13.10 -1.61
C PHE A 98 -8.76 12.86 -0.13
N ASP A 99 -7.80 13.59 0.43
CA ASP A 99 -7.54 13.59 1.86
C ASP A 99 -8.47 14.61 2.52
N ALA A 100 -9.45 14.11 3.28
CA ALA A 100 -10.45 14.94 3.94
C ALA A 100 -9.86 15.82 5.05
N ASP A 101 -8.81 15.35 5.72
CA ASP A 101 -8.15 16.07 6.82
C ASP A 101 -7.31 17.22 6.29
N ARG A 102 -6.60 16.99 5.16
CA ARG A 102 -5.81 18.03 4.46
C ARG A 102 -6.64 18.91 3.53
N GLN A 103 -7.87 18.50 3.23
CA GLN A 103 -8.75 19.11 2.23
C GLN A 103 -8.08 19.25 0.85
N GLN A 104 -7.30 18.24 0.45
CA GLN A 104 -6.51 18.26 -0.77
C GLN A 104 -6.56 16.92 -1.52
N PRO A 105 -6.45 16.95 -2.87
CA PRO A 105 -6.30 15.72 -3.63
C PRO A 105 -4.94 15.08 -3.36
N VAL A 106 -4.92 13.75 -3.21
CA VAL A 106 -3.71 12.94 -3.19
C VAL A 106 -3.59 12.26 -4.55
N LEU A 107 -2.50 12.55 -5.26
CA LEU A 107 -2.23 11.97 -6.56
C LEU A 107 -1.23 10.82 -6.42
N GLY A 108 -1.74 9.60 -6.34
CA GLY A 108 -0.96 8.39 -6.21
C GLY A 108 -0.36 8.19 -4.82
N ILE A 109 0.73 8.90 -4.52
CA ILE A 109 1.41 8.85 -3.22
C ILE A 109 1.67 10.26 -2.69
N PHE A 110 1.61 10.40 -1.37
CA PHE A 110 1.92 11.63 -0.66
C PHE A 110 2.77 11.28 0.57
N THR A 111 3.97 11.84 0.63
CA THR A 111 4.96 11.55 1.66
C THR A 111 5.19 12.76 2.58
N LEU A 112 5.96 12.56 3.65
CA LEU A 112 6.42 13.66 4.48
C LEU A 112 7.21 14.71 3.67
N ALA A 113 7.97 14.28 2.67
CA ALA A 113 8.75 15.19 1.83
C ALA A 113 7.86 16.11 0.99
N ASP A 114 6.72 15.61 0.49
CA ASP A 114 5.73 16.42 -0.22
C ASP A 114 5.14 17.48 0.74
N ALA A 115 4.76 17.08 1.95
CA ALA A 115 4.24 17.99 2.97
C ALA A 115 5.24 19.10 3.35
N VAL A 116 6.52 18.76 3.53
CA VAL A 116 7.57 19.75 3.84
C VAL A 116 7.79 20.69 2.65
N ALA A 117 7.84 20.17 1.42
CA ALA A 117 8.00 20.99 0.22
C ALA A 117 6.83 21.98 0.04
N GLU A 118 5.60 21.53 0.24
CA GLU A 118 4.42 22.39 0.23
C GLU A 118 4.47 23.45 1.32
N ALA A 119 4.81 23.06 2.55
CA ALA A 119 4.93 23.98 3.66
C ALA A 119 5.96 25.08 3.39
N LEU A 120 7.14 24.74 2.87
CA LEU A 120 8.19 25.71 2.53
C LEU A 120 7.78 26.67 1.41
N ALA A 121 7.08 26.16 0.40
CA ALA A 121 6.61 26.96 -0.73
C ALA A 121 5.49 27.93 -0.32
N LEU A 122 4.57 27.49 0.54
CA LEU A 122 3.44 28.27 1.00
C LEU A 122 3.79 29.22 2.15
N HIS A 123 4.86 28.95 2.89
CA HIS A 123 5.22 29.74 4.06
C HIS A 123 5.54 31.19 3.66
N PRO A 124 4.86 32.19 4.24
CA PRO A 124 4.92 33.58 3.77
C PRO A 124 6.30 34.22 3.87
N LEU A 125 7.14 33.74 4.79
CA LEU A 125 8.50 34.24 5.01
C LEU A 125 9.58 33.45 4.26
N LEU A 126 9.34 32.18 3.94
CA LEU A 126 10.37 31.33 3.34
C LEU A 126 10.23 31.34 1.82
N ARG A 127 9.01 31.07 1.30
CA ARG A 127 8.68 31.05 -0.13
C ARG A 127 9.76 30.38 -0.98
N THR A 128 10.24 29.24 -0.50
CA THR A 128 11.42 28.55 -1.01
C THR A 128 11.09 27.10 -1.32
N GLY A 129 11.87 26.47 -2.19
CA GLY A 129 11.79 25.03 -2.41
C GLY A 129 12.62 24.27 -1.39
N LEU A 130 12.34 22.98 -1.23
CA LEU A 130 13.18 22.08 -0.42
C LEU A 130 14.63 22.05 -0.91
N GLU A 131 14.85 22.20 -2.22
CA GLU A 131 16.15 22.34 -2.88
C GLU A 131 17.04 23.43 -2.25
N SER A 132 16.42 24.53 -1.81
CA SER A 132 17.07 25.75 -1.30
C SER A 132 16.85 25.96 0.19
N ALA A 133 16.29 24.97 0.90
CA ALA A 133 16.18 25.01 2.34
C ALA A 133 17.56 24.88 3.02
N THR A 134 17.72 25.48 4.20
CA THR A 134 18.91 25.41 5.04
C THR A 134 18.53 25.07 6.46
#